data_AF-A0A7X9A306-F1
#
_entry.id   AF-A0A7X9A306-F1
#
_cell.length_a   1.000
_cell.length_b   1.000
_cell.length_c   1.000
_cell.angle_alpha   90.00
_cell.angle_beta   90.00
_cell.angle_gamma   90.00
#
_symmetry.space_group_name_H-M   'P 1'
#
loop_
_entity.id
_entity.type
_entity.pdbx_description
1 polymer ?
#
loop_
_entity_poly.entity_id
_entity_poly.type
_entity_poly.pdbx_seq_one_letter_code
_entity_poly.pdbx_strand_id
1 'polypeptide(L)'
;AKNYISGLDYFVGARMHACIAAFSSGVPVYPIAYSRKFNGLFVETLEYSYMGDLISQSEEQFLDGLKSAFESRTMLKETIEDRMNTIVKEMGGTLKESLVEFLDIK
;
A
#
# COMPACT_ATOMS: atom_id res chain seq x y z
N ALA A 1 11.36 12.37 -3.32
CA ALA A 1 10.09 11.83 -3.87
C ALA A 1 8.99 11.73 -2.81
N LYS A 2 9.22 11.09 -1.65
CA LYS A 2 8.21 10.96 -0.59
C LYS A 2 7.55 12.29 -0.19
N ASN A 3 8.34 13.34 0.08
CA ASN A 3 7.81 14.67 0.44
C ASN A 3 6.85 15.27 -0.61
N TYR A 4 7.05 14.94 -1.89
CA TYR A 4 6.15 15.36 -2.96
C TYR A 4 4.87 14.52 -2.95
N ILE A 5 5.02 13.19 -2.86
CA ILE A 5 3.91 12.24 -2.84
C ILE A 5 2.98 12.48 -1.63
N SER A 6 3.53 12.79 -0.45
CA SER A 6 2.76 13.03 0.78
C SER A 6 1.86 14.27 0.72
N GLY A 7 2.04 15.15 -0.26
CA GLY A 7 1.18 16.32 -0.47
C GLY A 7 0.06 16.08 -1.49
N LEU A 8 -0.09 14.87 -2.02
CA LEU A 8 -1.11 14.54 -3.01
C LEU A 8 -2.41 14.04 -2.35
N ASP A 9 -3.54 14.26 -3.01
CA ASP A 9 -4.85 13.74 -2.57
C ASP A 9 -5.08 12.27 -2.97
N TYR A 10 -4.40 11.82 -4.02
CA TYR A 10 -4.51 10.48 -4.59
C TYR A 10 -3.28 10.16 -5.43
N PHE A 11 -2.78 8.93 -5.36
CA PHE A 11 -1.60 8.50 -6.11
C PHE A 11 -1.87 7.23 -6.92
N VAL A 12 -1.51 7.24 -8.21
CA VAL A 12 -1.57 6.06 -9.08
C VAL A 12 -0.17 5.82 -9.62
N GLY A 13 0.31 4.58 -9.59
CA GLY A 13 1.64 4.32 -10.14
C GLY A 13 2.02 2.86 -10.24
N ALA A 14 2.95 2.59 -11.15
CA ALA A 14 3.56 1.28 -11.35
C ALA A 14 4.94 1.15 -10.69
N ARG A 15 5.35 2.07 -9.80
CA ARG A 15 6.64 1.97 -9.10
C ARG A 15 6.39 1.60 -7.66
N MET A 16 6.75 0.38 -7.27
CA MET A 16 6.49 -0.17 -5.93
C MET A 16 6.88 0.78 -4.81
N HIS A 17 8.12 1.30 -4.80
CA HIS A 17 8.58 2.24 -3.77
C HIS A 17 7.79 3.55 -3.72
N ALA A 18 7.29 4.03 -4.87
CA ALA A 18 6.42 5.21 -4.88
C ALA A 18 5.04 4.90 -4.28
N CYS A 19 4.51 3.69 -4.55
CA CYS A 19 3.26 3.24 -3.97
C CYS A 19 3.37 3.03 -2.45
N ILE A 20 4.49 2.46 -1.98
CA ILE A 20 4.81 2.34 -0.56
C ILE A 20 4.95 3.74 0.08
N ALA A 21 5.57 4.70 -0.62
CA ALA A 21 5.69 6.06 -0.12
C ALA A 21 4.32 6.73 0.04
N ALA A 22 3.39 6.53 -0.90
CA ALA A 22 2.01 7.02 -0.79
C ALA A 22 1.29 6.35 0.39
N PHE A 23 1.29 5.01 0.43
CA PHE A 23 0.68 4.22 1.49
C PHE A 23 1.17 4.63 2.88
N SER A 24 2.50 4.63 3.10
CA SER A 24 3.11 4.99 4.38
C SER A 24 2.99 6.46 4.76
N SER A 25 2.47 7.32 3.86
CA SER A 25 2.19 8.72 4.14
C SER A 25 0.69 9.00 4.30
N GLY A 26 -0.16 7.97 4.28
CA GLY A 26 -1.62 8.14 4.36
C GLY A 26 -2.24 8.71 3.09
N VAL A 27 -1.53 8.66 1.96
CA VAL A 27 -2.06 9.09 0.66
C VAL A 27 -2.76 7.89 0.00
N PRO A 28 -4.06 7.98 -0.31
CA PRO A 28 -4.79 6.96 -1.05
C PRO A 28 -4.04 6.57 -2.33
N VAL A 29 -3.83 5.27 -2.51
CA VAL A 29 -2.97 4.76 -3.59
C VAL A 29 -3.64 3.65 -4.39
N TYR A 30 -3.55 3.72 -5.72
CA TYR A 30 -3.90 2.61 -6.60
C TYR A 30 -2.65 2.10 -7.31
N PRO A 31 -2.00 1.05 -6.80
CA PRO A 31 -0.85 0.44 -7.43
C PRO A 31 -1.24 -0.21 -8.76
N ILE A 32 -0.41 -0.02 -9.78
CA ILE A 32 -0.50 -0.71 -11.06
C ILE A 32 0.53 -1.83 -11.05
N ALA A 33 0.05 -3.06 -10.86
CA ALA A 33 0.87 -4.25 -10.87
C ALA A 33 1.11 -4.74 -12.29
N TYR A 34 2.37 -4.68 -12.69
CA TYR A 34 2.89 -5.35 -13.89
C TYR A 34 3.61 -6.66 -13.53
N SER A 35 3.55 -7.08 -12.26
CA SER A 35 4.13 -8.33 -11.76
C SER A 35 3.46 -8.78 -10.48
N ARG A 36 3.53 -10.09 -10.20
CA ARG A 36 3.02 -10.72 -8.97
C ARG A 36 3.62 -10.15 -7.67
N LYS A 37 4.74 -9.42 -7.74
CA LYS A 37 5.40 -8.85 -6.55
C LYS A 37 4.54 -7.81 -5.83
N PHE A 38 3.63 -7.16 -6.54
CA PHE A 38 2.70 -6.22 -5.92
C PHE A 38 1.68 -6.94 -5.04
N ASN A 39 1.17 -8.09 -5.48
CA ASN A 39 0.19 -8.87 -4.72
C ASN A 39 0.74 -9.31 -3.37
N GLY A 40 1.96 -9.85 -3.33
CA GLY A 40 2.57 -10.30 -2.07
C GLY A 40 2.71 -9.20 -1.02
N LEU A 41 3.06 -7.98 -1.44
CA LEU A 41 3.14 -6.86 -0.49
C LEU A 41 1.77 -6.26 -0.17
N PHE A 42 1.02 -5.83 -1.18
CA PHE A 42 -0.21 -5.07 -0.96
C PHE A 42 -1.35 -5.97 -0.49
N VAL A 43 -1.59 -7.09 -1.15
CA VAL A 43 -2.73 -7.97 -0.84
C VAL A 43 -2.40 -8.86 0.35
N GLU A 44 -1.29 -9.59 0.31
CA GLU A 44 -0.99 -10.62 1.31
C GLU A 44 -0.42 -10.04 2.61
N THR A 45 0.48 -9.05 2.53
CA THR A 45 1.13 -8.50 3.72
C THR A 45 0.36 -7.32 4.32
N LEU A 46 -0.04 -6.34 3.50
CA LEU A 46 -0.69 -5.10 3.97
C LEU A 46 -2.22 -5.17 4.00
N GLU A 47 -2.81 -6.30 3.58
CA GLU A 47 -4.27 -6.49 3.44
C GLU A 47 -4.97 -5.31 2.74
N TYR A 48 -4.36 -4.85 1.65
CA TYR A 48 -4.79 -3.74 0.80
C TYR A 48 -4.99 -4.22 -0.63
N SER A 49 -6.24 -4.54 -0.99
CA SER A 49 -6.60 -5.15 -2.27
C SER A 49 -6.93 -4.17 -3.39
N TYR A 50 -6.85 -2.86 -3.15
CA TYR A 50 -7.17 -1.83 -4.13
C TYR A 50 -6.00 -1.60 -5.09
N MET A 51 -5.94 -2.38 -6.17
CA MET A 51 -4.88 -2.31 -7.17
C MET A 51 -5.37 -2.79 -8.55
N GLY A 52 -4.64 -2.43 -9.59
CA GLY A 52 -4.87 -2.90 -10.96
C GLY A 52 -3.79 -3.88 -11.38
N ASP A 53 -4.17 -5.05 -11.88
CA ASP A 53 -3.26 -6.11 -12.35
C ASP A 53 -3.26 -6.18 -13.88
N LEU A 54 -2.18 -5.68 -14.49
CA LEU A 54 -2.00 -5.65 -15.94
C LEU A 54 -1.69 -7.02 -16.56
N ILE A 55 -1.51 -8.07 -15.75
CA ILE A 55 -1.26 -9.43 -16.25
C ILE A 55 -2.57 -10.21 -16.38
N SER A 56 -3.45 -10.09 -15.40
CA SER A 56 -4.65 -10.92 -15.28
C SER A 56 -5.95 -10.21 -15.62
N GLN A 57 -5.98 -8.88 -15.61
CA GLN A 57 -7.18 -8.10 -15.90
C GLN A 57 -7.22 -7.65 -17.36
N SER A 58 -8.42 -7.56 -17.92
CA SER A 58 -8.67 -6.82 -19.16
C SER A 58 -8.53 -5.31 -18.92
N GLU A 59 -8.39 -4.55 -20.01
CA GLU A 59 -8.37 -3.09 -19.97
C GLU A 59 -9.63 -2.51 -19.31
N GLU A 60 -10.80 -3.06 -19.64
CA GLU A 60 -12.08 -2.65 -19.05
C GLU A 60 -12.10 -2.87 -17.53
N GLN A 61 -11.71 -4.06 -17.08
CA GLN A 61 -11.62 -4.39 -15.64
C GLN A 61 -10.65 -3.46 -14.91
N PHE A 62 -9.51 -3.14 -15.52
CA PHE A 62 -8.53 -2.22 -14.95
C PHE A 62 -9.11 -0.80 -14.85
N LEU A 63 -9.73 -0.28 -15.91
CA LEU A 63 -10.28 1.07 -15.95
C LEU A 63 -11.44 1.23 -14.95
N ASP A 64 -12.30 0.23 -14.81
CA ASP A 64 -13.40 0.25 -13.85
C ASP A 64 -12.90 0.19 -12.41
N GLY A 65 -11.88 -0.64 -12.15
CA GLY A 65 -11.21 -0.69 -10.85
C GLY A 65 -10.56 0.64 -10.48
N LEU A 66 -9.84 1.26 -11.42
CA LEU A 66 -9.20 2.56 -11.24
C LEU A 66 -10.22 3.66 -10.93
N LYS A 67 -11.30 3.76 -11.71
CA LYS A 67 -12.38 4.74 -11.47
C LYS A 67 -13.02 4.52 -10.11
N SER A 68 -13.36 3.28 -9.78
CA SER A 68 -13.98 2.94 -8.50
C SER A 68 -13.08 3.29 -7.32
N ALA A 69 -11.78 3.03 -7.42
CA ALA A 69 -10.80 3.38 -6.40
C ALA A 69 -10.64 4.91 -6.25
N PHE A 70 -10.73 5.67 -7.34
CA PHE A 70 -10.67 7.13 -7.30
C PHE A 70 -11.90 7.74 -6.63
N GLU A 71 -13.10 7.25 -6.96
CA GLU A 71 -14.35 7.69 -6.34
C GLU A 71 -14.38 7.35 -4.84
N SER A 72 -13.84 6.20 -4.47
CA SER A 72 -13.76 5.74 -3.07
C SER A 72 -12.48 6.14 -2.33
N ARG A 73 -11.70 7.12 -2.84
CA ARG A 73 -10.40 7.51 -2.26
C ARG A 73 -10.43 7.85 -0.77
N THR A 74 -11.54 8.39 -0.25
CA THR A 74 -11.69 8.67 1.18
C THR A 74 -11.70 7.38 2.00
N MET A 75 -12.40 6.35 1.52
CA MET A 75 -12.40 5.02 2.16
C MET A 75 -11.05 4.33 2.02
N LEU A 76 -10.35 4.49 0.89
CA LEU A 76 -8.97 4.02 0.74
C LEU A 76 -8.05 4.66 1.78
N LYS A 77 -8.23 5.96 2.06
CA LYS A 77 -7.48 6.67 3.10
C LYS A 77 -7.70 6.04 4.47
N GLU A 78 -8.97 5.85 4.85
CA GLU A 78 -9.35 5.21 6.11
C GLU A 78 -8.78 3.80 6.22
N THR A 79 -8.83 3.03 5.14
CA THR A 79 -8.23 1.69 5.08
C THR A 79 -6.71 1.76 5.31
N ILE A 80 -6.00 2.66 4.63
CA ILE A 80 -4.55 2.82 4.81
C ILE A 80 -4.23 3.22 6.25
N GLU A 81 -4.96 4.17 6.82
CA GLU A 81 -4.78 4.59 8.22
C GLU A 81 -5.01 3.44 9.19
N ASP A 82 -6.04 2.61 8.99
CA ASP A 82 -6.27 1.41 9.77
C ASP A 82 -5.09 0.43 9.66
N ARG A 83 -4.69 0.06 8.43
CA ARG A 83 -3.59 -0.89 8.19
C ARG A 83 -2.24 -0.40 8.74
N MET A 84 -2.01 0.90 8.73
CA MET A 84 -0.83 1.51 9.35
C MET A 84 -0.84 1.36 10.87
N ASN A 85 -2.02 1.45 11.50
CA ASN A 85 -2.19 1.37 12.95
C ASN A 85 -2.34 -0.06 13.49
N THR A 86 -2.74 -1.02 12.65
CA THR A 86 -2.87 -2.43 12.98
C THR A 86 -1.65 -3.20 12.46
N ILE A 87 -1.65 -3.59 11.18
CA ILE A 87 -0.64 -4.45 10.57
C ILE A 87 0.78 -3.89 10.69
N VAL A 88 1.01 -2.69 10.17
CA VAL A 88 2.39 -2.14 10.09
C VAL A 88 2.95 -1.87 11.49
N LYS A 89 2.11 -1.37 12.40
CA LYS A 89 2.50 -1.10 13.78
C LYS A 89 2.83 -2.38 14.55
N GLU A 90 1.99 -3.41 14.42
CA GLU A 90 2.20 -4.71 15.07
C GLU A 90 3.47 -5.39 14.55
N MET A 91 3.64 -5.49 13.23
CA MET A 91 4.84 -6.05 12.61
C MET A 91 6.11 -5.29 13.03
N GLY A 92 6.03 -3.95 13.11
CA GLY A 92 7.12 -3.12 13.59
C GLY A 92 7.47 -3.37 15.07
N GLY A 93 6.45 -3.63 15.90
CA GLY A 93 6.61 -4.04 17.28
C GLY A 93 7.34 -5.38 17.40
N THR A 94 6.86 -6.41 16.70
CA THR A 94 7.50 -7.73 16.68
C THR A 94 8.94 -7.67 16.19
N LEU A 95 9.21 -6.92 15.12
CA LEU A 95 10.59 -6.74 14.62
C LEU A 95 11.48 -6.09 15.68
N LYS A 96 10.97 -5.08 16.40
CA LYS A 96 11.73 -4.41 17.45
C LYS A 96 12.06 -5.35 18.61
N GLU A 97 11.09 -6.18 19.02
CA GLU A 97 11.29 -7.20 20.06
C GLU A 97 12.33 -8.24 19.63
N SER A 98 12.23 -8.77 18.39
CA SER A 98 13.20 -9.71 17.85
C SER A 98 14.60 -9.11 17.74
N LEU A 99 14.73 -7.82 17.41
CA LEU A 99 16.02 -7.13 17.37
C LEU A 99 16.61 -6.94 18.76
N VAL A 100 15.79 -6.61 19.76
CA VAL A 100 16.19 -6.50 21.16
C VAL A 100 16.74 -7.83 21.67
N GLU A 101 16.03 -8.93 21.40
CA GLU A 101 16.45 -10.28 21.75
C GLU A 101 17.75 -10.67 21.02
N PHE A 102 17.83 -10.43 19.71
CA PHE A 102 19.00 -10.77 18.90
C PHE A 102 20.27 -10.01 19.33
N LEU A 103 20.13 -8.75 19.75
CA LEU A 103 21.25 -7.91 20.14
C LEU A 103 21.61 -7.99 21.63
N ASP A 104 20.88 -8.78 22.44
CA ASP A 104 21.01 -8.88 23.90
C ASP A 104 20.96 -7.50 24.61
N ILE A 105 20.15 -6.58 24.06
CA ILE A 105 19.96 -5.25 24.63
C ILE A 105 18.87 -5.36 25.69
N LYS A 106 19.25 -5.46 26.97
CA LYS A 106 18.31 -5.47 28.10
C LYS A 106 17.52 -4.17 28.25
#